data_AF-A0ABD5W4Z7-F1
#
_entry.id   AF-A0ABD5W4Z7-F1
#
_cell.length_a   1.000
_cell.length_b   1.000
_cell.length_c   1.000
_cell.angle_alpha   90.00
_cell.angle_beta   90.00
_cell.angle_gamma   90.00
#
_symmetry.space_group_name_H-M   'P 1'
#
loop_
_entity.id
_entity.type
_entity.pdbx_description
1 polymer ?
#
loop_
_entity_poly.entity_id
_entity_poly.type
_entity_poly.pdbx_seq_one_letter_code
_entity_poly.pdbx_strand_id
1 'polypeptide(L)'
;MKFCDECGSMMHTEDDTWVCRSCENEEPRDSQAESAMAVQDEQQDSGAPDVADATQAATETMEVSCPAPDCNSNRASSEMMPKPGGSYEVRLFTCVECGHTWRDS
;
A
#
# COMPACT_ATOMS: atom_id res chain seq x y z
N MET A 1 11.72 -2.05 25.90
CA MET A 1 12.76 -2.25 24.85
C MET A 1 13.15 -0.89 24.33
N LYS A 2 14.45 -0.57 24.21
CA LYS A 2 14.94 0.77 23.87
C LYS A 2 15.83 0.74 22.63
N PHE A 3 15.71 1.78 21.80
CA PHE A 3 16.57 2.05 20.65
C PHE A 3 17.46 3.25 20.96
N CYS A 4 18.70 3.22 20.47
CA CYS A 4 19.65 4.31 20.65
C CYS A 4 19.27 5.51 19.78
N ASP A 5 19.16 6.70 20.35
CA ASP A 5 18.79 7.93 19.62
C ASP A 5 19.85 8.37 18.58
N GLU A 6 21.12 7.96 18.75
CA GLU A 6 22.19 8.36 17.83
C GLU A 6 22.28 7.49 16.57
N CYS A 7 21.99 6.19 16.68
CA CYS A 7 22.22 5.24 15.57
C CYS A 7 21.03 4.32 15.26
N GLY A 8 19.96 4.37 16.05
CA GLY A 8 18.77 3.53 15.88
C GLY A 8 18.99 2.04 16.17
N SER A 9 20.17 1.65 16.64
CA SER A 9 20.44 0.27 17.04
C SER A 9 19.70 -0.09 18.32
N MET A 10 19.32 -1.36 18.45
CA MET A 10 18.73 -1.88 19.68
C MET A 10 19.77 -1.84 20.82
N MET A 11 19.38 -1.26 21.96
CA MET A 11 20.26 -1.17 23.12
C MET A 11 20.13 -2.41 24.01
N HIS A 12 21.21 -2.75 24.71
CA HIS A 12 21.25 -3.84 25.68
C HIS A 12 21.14 -3.29 27.10
N THR A 13 20.53 -4.05 28.00
CA THR A 13 20.55 -3.73 29.43
C THR A 13 21.80 -4.33 30.05
N GLU A 14 22.63 -3.49 30.68
CA GLU A 14 23.71 -3.88 31.56
C GLU A 14 23.44 -3.21 32.92
N ASP A 15 22.97 -4.01 33.87
CA ASP A 15 22.51 -3.57 35.20
C ASP A 15 21.45 -2.43 35.11
N ASP A 16 21.82 -1.23 35.59
CA ASP A 16 21.00 -0.02 35.62
C ASP A 16 21.26 0.91 34.42
N THR A 17 21.93 0.42 33.36
CA THR A 17 22.31 1.21 32.18
C THR A 17 21.89 0.53 30.88
N TRP A 18 21.45 1.34 29.92
CA TRP A 18 21.28 0.99 28.53
C TRP A 18 22.58 1.24 27.77
N VAL A 19 23.15 0.18 27.18
CA VAL A 19 24.41 0.26 26.43
C VAL A 19 24.14 -0.06 24.95
N CYS A 20 24.52 0.87 24.09
CA CYS A 20 24.51 0.67 22.65
C CYS A 20 25.86 0.08 22.20
N ARG A 21 25.86 -1.17 21.72
CA ARG A 21 27.10 -1.82 21.23
C ARG A 21 27.56 -1.33 19.86
N SER A 22 26.73 -0.58 19.15
CA SER A 22 27.04 -0.08 17.80
C SER A 22 27.77 1.27 17.81
N CYS A 23 27.48 2.12 18.77
CA CYS A 23 28.07 3.46 18.88
C CYS A 23 28.61 3.78 20.29
N GLU A 24 28.66 2.78 21.18
CA GLU A 24 29.21 2.87 22.54
C GLU A 24 28.50 3.90 23.44
N ASN A 25 27.28 4.33 23.06
CA ASN A 25 26.48 5.25 23.86
C ASN A 25 25.84 4.53 25.07
N GLU A 26 25.82 5.22 26.21
CA GLU A 26 25.32 4.71 27.49
C GLU A 26 24.28 5.66 28.08
N GLU A 27 23.15 5.11 28.53
CA GLU A 27 22.07 5.91 29.12
C GLU A 27 21.52 5.26 30.40
N PRO A 28 21.20 6.01 31.45
CA PRO A 28 20.64 5.45 32.68
C PRO A 28 19.26 4.85 32.44
N ARG A 29 18.98 3.71 33.09
CA ARG A 29 17.69 3.04 33.02
C ARG A 29 16.72 3.64 34.03
N ASP A 30 15.56 4.07 33.55
CA ASP A 30 14.45 4.49 34.40
C ASP A 30 13.49 3.31 34.63
N SER A 31 13.55 2.73 35.83
CA SER A 31 12.70 1.59 36.22
C SER A 31 11.21 1.93 36.29
N GLN A 32 10.84 3.20 36.48
CA GLN A 32 9.45 3.66 36.49
C GLN A 32 8.91 3.77 35.06
N ALA A 33 9.71 4.30 34.13
CA ALA A 33 9.36 4.33 32.70
C ALA A 33 9.25 2.92 32.12
N GLU A 34 10.17 2.02 32.48
CA GLU A 34 10.15 0.61 32.07
C GLU A 34 8.91 -0.14 32.59
N SER A 35 8.47 0.18 33.82
CA SER A 35 7.25 -0.39 34.40
C SER A 35 5.98 0.17 33.78
N ALA A 36 5.99 1.44 33.33
CA ALA A 36 4.87 2.05 32.60
C ALA A 36 4.68 1.44 31.20
N MET A 37 5.76 1.00 30.56
CA MET A 37 5.71 0.29 29.28
C MET A 37 5.22 -1.16 29.41
N ALA A 38 5.13 -1.72 30.63
CA ALA A 38 4.84 -3.14 30.82
C ALA A 38 3.37 -3.50 30.62
N VAL A 39 2.40 -2.64 30.93
CA VAL A 39 0.97 -2.90 30.66
C VAL A 39 0.19 -1.58 30.61
N GLN A 40 0.06 -0.98 29.43
CA GLN A 40 -1.06 -0.09 29.10
C GLN A 40 -0.95 0.35 27.63
N ASP A 41 -1.39 -0.52 26.74
CA ASP A 41 -2.19 -0.05 25.63
C ASP A 41 -3.37 -1.01 25.58
N GLU A 42 -4.46 -0.62 26.26
CA GLU A 42 -5.77 -1.12 25.85
C GLU A 42 -5.82 -0.88 24.34
N GLN A 43 -5.89 -1.95 23.55
CA GLN A 43 -5.96 -1.84 22.09
C GLN A 43 -7.01 -0.78 21.77
N GLN A 44 -6.58 0.39 21.31
CA GLN A 44 -7.50 1.38 20.79
C GLN A 44 -8.13 0.75 19.56
N ASP A 45 -9.36 0.26 19.71
CA ASP A 45 -10.19 -0.20 18.60
C ASP A 45 -10.57 1.02 17.77
N SER A 46 -9.61 1.49 16.98
CA SER A 46 -9.79 2.58 16.02
C SER A 46 -10.48 2.09 14.75
N GLY A 47 -11.12 0.92 14.81
CA GLY A 47 -11.63 0.18 13.67
C GLY A 47 -10.51 -0.45 12.85
N ALA A 48 -10.90 -1.35 11.95
CA ALA A 48 -9.98 -1.86 10.95
C ALA A 48 -9.51 -0.71 10.04
N PRO A 49 -8.21 -0.65 9.67
CA PRO A 49 -7.75 0.32 8.69
C PRO A 49 -8.47 0.11 7.35
N ASP A 50 -8.73 1.20 6.63
CA ASP A 50 -9.25 1.12 5.26
C ASP A 50 -8.28 0.31 4.39
N VAL A 51 -8.71 -0.90 4.01
CA VAL A 51 -7.99 -1.76 3.06
C VAL A 51 -8.53 -1.46 1.67
N ALA A 52 -7.67 -0.89 0.82
CA ALA A 52 -8.00 -0.77 -0.60
C ALA A 52 -8.04 -2.17 -1.22
N ASP A 53 -9.18 -2.53 -1.83
CA ASP A 53 -9.32 -3.78 -2.57
C ASP A 53 -8.53 -3.67 -3.88
N ALA A 54 -7.34 -4.26 -3.92
CA ALA A 54 -6.48 -4.27 -5.11
C ALA A 54 -7.03 -5.12 -6.27
N THR A 55 -8.16 -5.81 -6.08
CA THR A 55 -8.89 -6.53 -7.14
C THR A 55 -9.78 -5.59 -7.94
N GLN A 56 -10.14 -4.43 -7.36
CA GLN A 56 -10.75 -3.35 -8.12
C GLN A 56 -9.66 -2.73 -8.98
N ALA A 57 -9.61 -3.15 -10.24
CA ALA A 57 -8.82 -2.45 -11.25
C ALA A 57 -9.22 -0.98 -11.17
N ALA A 58 -8.31 -0.13 -10.68
CA ALA A 58 -8.37 1.29 -10.97
C ALA A 58 -8.62 1.35 -12.47
N THR A 59 -9.81 1.78 -12.86
CA THR A 59 -10.22 1.70 -14.25
C THR A 59 -9.45 2.80 -14.96
N GLU A 60 -8.18 2.53 -15.25
CA GLU A 60 -7.27 3.45 -15.89
C GLU A 60 -7.87 3.77 -17.25
N THR A 61 -8.43 4.96 -17.33
CA THR A 61 -9.02 5.47 -18.58
C THR A 61 -7.90 6.03 -19.43
N MET A 62 -7.89 5.71 -20.70
CA MET A 62 -6.97 6.25 -21.69
C MET A 62 -7.72 7.14 -22.67
N GLU A 63 -6.97 8.03 -23.33
CA GLU A 63 -7.51 8.89 -24.38
C GLU A 63 -7.62 8.11 -25.70
N VAL A 64 -8.83 7.70 -26.06
CA VAL A 64 -9.14 7.01 -27.31
C VAL A 64 -10.55 7.37 -27.76
N SER A 65 -10.71 7.71 -29.05
CA SER A 65 -11.99 8.11 -29.62
C SER A 65 -12.93 6.91 -29.73
N CYS A 66 -14.17 7.09 -29.28
CA CYS A 66 -15.21 6.08 -29.39
C CYS A 66 -15.62 5.90 -30.87
N PRO A 67 -15.66 4.66 -31.39
CA PRO A 67 -16.07 4.41 -32.77
C PRO A 67 -17.60 4.46 -32.97
N ALA A 68 -18.38 4.64 -31.90
CA ALA A 68 -19.84 4.68 -32.01
C ALA A 68 -20.30 6.00 -32.66
N PRO A 69 -21.17 5.96 -33.69
CA PRO A 69 -21.59 7.16 -34.42
C PRO A 69 -22.38 8.16 -33.55
N ASP A 70 -23.02 7.66 -32.50
CA ASP A 70 -23.82 8.44 -31.55
C ASP A 70 -23.03 8.88 -30.30
N CYS A 71 -21.70 8.68 -30.26
CA CYS A 71 -20.87 9.00 -29.10
C CYS A 71 -19.56 9.69 -29.51
N ASN A 72 -19.35 10.92 -29.05
CA ASN A 72 -18.13 11.70 -29.30
C ASN A 72 -17.16 11.67 -28.11
N SER A 73 -17.14 10.56 -27.37
CA SER A 73 -16.22 10.41 -26.24
C SER A 73 -14.79 10.16 -26.71
N ASN A 74 -13.83 10.73 -26.00
CA ASN A 74 -12.41 10.45 -26.19
C ASN A 74 -11.79 9.70 -25.02
N ARG A 75 -12.60 9.07 -24.15
CA ARG A 75 -12.10 8.30 -23.00
C ARG A 75 -12.67 6.89 -22.99
N ALA A 76 -11.79 5.91 -22.79
CA ALA A 76 -12.17 4.51 -22.62
C ALA A 76 -11.32 3.84 -21.54
N SER A 77 -11.90 2.89 -20.81
CA SER A 77 -11.12 1.94 -20.03
C SER A 77 -10.49 0.90 -20.97
N SER A 78 -9.32 0.38 -20.61
CA SER A 78 -8.67 -0.68 -21.37
C SER A 78 -8.43 -1.90 -20.49
N GLU A 79 -8.77 -3.09 -20.97
CA GLU A 79 -8.53 -4.35 -20.29
C GLU A 79 -7.82 -5.33 -21.23
N MET A 80 -6.82 -6.05 -20.70
CA MET A 80 -6.16 -7.14 -21.43
C MET A 80 -6.86 -8.46 -21.10
N MET A 81 -7.45 -9.09 -22.12
CA MET A 81 -8.14 -10.38 -21.97
C MET A 81 -7.46 -11.48 -22.77
N PRO A 82 -7.38 -12.72 -22.23
CA PRO A 82 -6.90 -13.85 -23.00
C PRO A 82 -7.89 -14.18 -24.12
N LYS A 83 -7.38 -14.41 -25.34
CA LYS A 83 -8.22 -14.92 -26.44
C LYS A 83 -8.69 -16.33 -26.08
N PRO A 84 -9.95 -16.72 -26.37
CA PRO A 84 -10.40 -18.09 -26.19
C PRO A 84 -9.47 -19.06 -26.93
N GLY A 85 -8.77 -19.93 -26.19
CA GLY A 85 -7.73 -20.82 -26.73
C GLY A 85 -6.28 -20.41 -26.41
N GLY A 86 -6.05 -19.33 -25.65
CA GLY A 86 -4.85 -19.12 -24.84
C GLY A 86 -3.55 -18.77 -25.56
N SER A 87 -3.57 -18.47 -26.85
CA SER A 87 -2.34 -18.22 -27.61
C SER A 87 -1.90 -16.75 -27.66
N TYR A 88 -2.81 -15.81 -27.41
CA TYR A 88 -2.49 -14.37 -27.39
C TYR A 88 -3.49 -13.58 -26.53
N GLU A 89 -3.05 -12.40 -26.10
CA GLU A 89 -3.79 -11.42 -25.33
C GLU A 89 -4.41 -10.35 -26.27
N VAL A 90 -5.64 -9.95 -25.97
CA VAL A 90 -6.39 -8.93 -26.73
C VAL A 90 -6.65 -7.76 -25.80
N ARG A 91 -6.33 -6.55 -26.25
CA ARG A 91 -6.75 -5.32 -25.58
C ARG A 91 -8.17 -4.96 -26.00
N LEU A 92 -9.05 -4.84 -25.02
CA LEU A 92 -10.43 -4.45 -25.18
C LEU A 92 -10.61 -3.05 -24.58
N PHE A 93 -11.18 -2.13 -25.35
CA PHE A 93 -11.54 -0.80 -24.90
C PHE A 93 -13.03 -0.73 -24.60
N THR A 94 -13.41 -0.06 -23.51
CA THR A 94 -14.82 0.24 -23.19
C THR A 94 -15.00 1.73 -22.96
N CYS A 95 -15.84 2.39 -23.75
CA CYS A 95 -16.12 3.82 -23.61
C CYS A 95 -16.72 4.10 -22.24
N VAL A 96 -16.20 5.14 -21.56
CA VAL A 96 -16.69 5.51 -20.23
C VAL A 96 -18.05 6.21 -20.27
N GLU A 97 -18.48 6.73 -21.42
CA GLU A 97 -19.74 7.45 -21.57
C GLU A 97 -20.87 6.56 -22.09
N CYS A 98 -20.66 5.85 -23.20
CA CYS A 98 -21.71 5.01 -23.81
C CYS A 98 -21.59 3.52 -23.49
N GLY A 99 -20.48 3.07 -22.87
CA GLY A 99 -20.23 1.66 -22.59
C GLY A 99 -19.96 0.81 -23.83
N HIS A 100 -19.81 1.40 -25.02
CA HIS A 100 -19.46 0.66 -26.23
C HIS A 100 -18.09 0.03 -26.08
N THR A 101 -17.95 -1.22 -26.50
CA THR A 101 -16.72 -2.00 -26.35
C THR A 101 -16.16 -2.36 -27.72
N TRP A 102 -14.87 -2.08 -27.95
CA TRP A 102 -14.18 -2.38 -29.21
C TRP A 102 -12.75 -2.87 -28.97
N ARG A 103 -12.10 -3.36 -30.03
CA ARG A 103 -10.70 -3.83 -29.99
C ARG A 103 -9.81 -2.85 -30.74
N ASP A 104 -8.54 -2.81 -30.35
CA ASP A 104 -7.50 -2.19 -31.18
C ASP A 104 -7.50 -2.85 -32.56
N SER A 105 -7.56 -2.03 -33.61
CA SER A 105 -7.70 -2.48 -35.01
C SER A 105 -6.37 -2.83 -35.66
#